data_AF-A0AAU5I9W3-F1
#
_entry.id   AF-A0AAU5I9W3-F1
#
_cell.length_a   1.000
_cell.length_b   1.000
_cell.length_c   1.000
_cell.angle_alpha   90.00
_cell.angle_beta   90.00
_cell.angle_gamma   90.00
#
_symmetry.space_group_name_H-M   'P 1'
#
loop_
_entity.id
_entity.type
_entity.pdbx_description
1 polymer ?
#
loop_
_entity_poly.entity_id
_entity_poly.type
_entity_poly.pdbx_seq_one_letter_code
_entity_poly.pdbx_strand_id
1 'polypeptide(L)'
;MEETNARGRVELTHEDVHAGERGTRARCLPEPWMCDVFRLDGSLRDIRVLDTTRVEWIAVLERLRAVADETEVEHPYPRLDPVRPACADLFSVWADEPEGQGTSFSFRARFGAVWFFALPCDEEEIEFSVWPEDVLDGAGVAAVLRFLVEVATASQRGSLLTGEVVRYDPGMPTLISHDPVTGITSHI
;
A
#
# COMPACT_ATOMS: atom_id res chain seq x y z
N MET A 1 -4.48 -3.35 36.32
CA MET A 1 -5.65 -4.21 36.15
C MET A 1 -6.03 -4.04 34.69
N GLU A 2 -5.35 -4.80 33.84
CA GLU A 2 -5.48 -4.77 32.39
C GLU A 2 -6.58 -5.75 32.00
N GLU A 3 -7.63 -5.24 31.36
CA GLU A 3 -8.68 -6.08 30.77
C GLU A 3 -8.13 -6.71 29.49
N THR A 4 -7.84 -8.00 29.61
CA THR A 4 -7.49 -8.90 28.51
C THR A 4 -8.78 -9.26 27.79
N ASN A 5 -9.05 -8.64 26.63
CA ASN A 5 -10.19 -9.03 25.81
C ASN A 5 -9.82 -10.23 24.92
N ALA A 6 -10.71 -11.23 24.90
CA ALA A 6 -10.45 -12.57 24.45
C ALA A 6 -10.51 -12.70 22.91
N ARG A 7 -9.38 -12.40 22.27
CA ARG A 7 -8.85 -12.88 20.97
C ARG A 7 -7.62 -12.00 20.74
N GLY A 8 -6.44 -12.58 20.53
CA GLY A 8 -5.14 -11.90 20.55
C GLY A 8 -4.87 -10.86 19.46
N ARG A 9 -5.85 -10.02 19.14
CA ARG A 9 -5.78 -8.90 18.21
C ARG A 9 -5.14 -7.72 18.94
N VAL A 10 -3.92 -7.36 18.56
CA VAL A 10 -3.25 -6.19 19.09
C VAL A 10 -3.65 -4.99 18.23
N GLU A 11 -4.31 -4.01 18.83
CA GLU A 11 -4.71 -2.75 18.17
C GLU A 11 -3.58 -1.73 18.25
N LEU A 12 -3.20 -1.14 17.12
CA LEU A 12 -2.18 -0.08 17.05
C LEU A 12 -2.81 1.23 16.57
N THR A 13 -2.41 2.37 17.16
CA THR A 13 -2.92 3.69 16.79
C THR A 13 -2.07 4.36 15.71
N HIS A 14 -2.67 5.27 14.93
CA HIS A 14 -2.00 5.99 13.85
C HIS A 14 -0.72 6.73 14.29
N GLU A 15 -0.71 7.34 15.49
CA GLU A 15 0.46 8.05 16.01
C GLU A 15 1.67 7.11 16.27
N ASP A 16 1.41 5.85 16.63
CA ASP A 16 2.46 4.86 16.92
C ASP A 16 3.20 4.42 15.64
N VAL A 17 2.54 4.43 14.48
CA VAL A 17 3.13 4.07 13.18
C VAL A 17 4.15 5.12 12.72
N HIS A 18 3.94 6.39 13.07
CA HIS A 18 4.79 7.51 12.64
C HIS A 18 5.95 7.83 13.61
N ALA A 19 5.99 7.24 14.81
CA ALA A 19 6.99 7.56 15.85
C ALA A 19 8.41 6.97 15.61
N GLY A 20 8.62 6.23 14.51
CA GLY A 20 9.86 5.50 14.22
C GLY A 20 11.14 6.33 14.05
N GLU A 21 11.08 7.67 14.05
CA GLU A 21 12.25 8.53 13.79
C GLU A 21 12.83 9.27 15.01
N ARG A 22 12.15 9.31 16.17
CA ARG A 22 12.68 10.02 17.37
C ARG A 22 12.47 9.23 18.64
N GLY A 23 13.57 8.93 19.32
CA GLY A 23 13.66 7.94 20.39
C GLY A 23 12.75 8.14 21.61
N THR A 24 12.61 7.01 22.33
CA THR A 24 12.06 6.82 23.69
C THR A 24 10.53 6.79 23.87
N ARG A 25 9.88 5.84 23.19
CA ARG A 25 8.88 4.91 23.78
C ARG A 25 8.96 3.57 23.05
N ALA A 26 9.85 2.70 23.53
CA ALA A 26 10.01 1.35 23.01
C ALA A 26 8.84 0.47 23.46
N ARG A 27 7.79 0.38 22.63
CA ARG A 27 6.82 -0.72 22.49
C ARG A 27 6.03 -0.38 21.22
N CYS A 28 5.91 -1.33 20.30
CA CYS A 28 5.29 -1.19 18.97
C CYS A 28 6.23 -0.79 17.80
N LEU A 29 7.47 -1.30 17.82
CA LEU A 29 8.17 -1.60 16.56
C LEU A 29 7.74 -3.01 16.14
N PRO A 30 7.64 -3.31 14.84
CA PRO A 30 7.10 -4.57 14.37
C PRO A 30 7.85 -5.75 14.98
N GLU A 31 7.09 -6.61 15.64
CA GLU A 31 7.64 -7.78 16.29
C GLU A 31 8.19 -8.75 15.23
N PRO A 32 9.28 -9.49 15.51
CA PRO A 32 9.95 -10.32 14.52
C PRO A 32 9.04 -11.31 13.75
N TRP A 33 7.93 -11.74 14.36
CA TRP A 33 6.95 -12.64 13.73
C TRP A 33 6.15 -11.97 12.60
N MET A 34 6.10 -10.63 12.53
CA MET A 34 5.38 -9.95 11.43
C MET A 34 6.08 -10.16 10.08
N CYS A 35 7.36 -10.54 10.07
CA CYS A 35 8.05 -10.98 8.85
C CYS A 35 7.47 -12.30 8.32
N ASP A 36 6.95 -13.17 9.20
CA ASP A 36 6.40 -14.48 8.82
C ASP A 36 5.12 -14.33 8.00
N VAL A 37 4.37 -13.24 8.18
CA VAL A 37 3.19 -12.87 7.37
C VAL A 37 3.53 -12.79 5.87
N PHE A 38 4.72 -12.29 5.56
CA PHE A 38 5.21 -12.16 4.18
C PHE A 38 5.83 -13.46 3.67
N ARG A 39 6.42 -14.30 4.54
CA ARG A 39 7.14 -15.52 4.14
C ARG A 39 6.35 -16.82 4.19
N LEU A 40 5.06 -16.77 4.56
CA LEU A 40 4.19 -17.95 4.73
C LEU A 40 4.22 -18.95 3.57
N ASP A 41 4.35 -18.46 2.34
CA ASP A 41 4.32 -19.26 1.11
C ASP A 41 5.25 -18.75 0.00
N GLY A 42 5.89 -17.58 0.18
CA GLY A 42 6.75 -16.93 -0.81
C GLY A 42 6.00 -16.33 -2.00
N SER A 43 4.66 -16.24 -1.96
CA SER A 43 3.86 -15.54 -2.98
C SER A 43 3.89 -14.03 -2.77
N LEU A 44 3.51 -13.24 -3.78
CA LEU A 44 3.36 -11.80 -3.60
C LEU A 44 2.35 -11.48 -2.50
N ARG A 45 2.41 -10.25 -1.98
CA ARG A 45 1.35 -9.70 -1.15
C ARG A 45 0.74 -8.52 -1.86
N ASP A 46 -0.59 -8.45 -1.82
CA ASP A 46 -1.33 -7.35 -2.39
C ASP A 46 -1.87 -6.45 -1.29
N ILE A 47 -1.66 -5.16 -1.48
CA ILE A 47 -2.29 -4.08 -0.74
C ILE A 47 -3.45 -3.58 -1.58
N ARG A 48 -4.66 -3.77 -1.06
CA ARG A 48 -5.92 -3.52 -1.75
C ARG A 48 -6.75 -2.46 -1.03
N VAL A 49 -7.40 -1.59 -1.79
CA VAL A 49 -8.51 -0.73 -1.34
C VAL A 49 -9.66 -0.96 -2.29
N LEU A 50 -10.82 -1.29 -1.75
CA LEU A 50 -11.99 -1.70 -2.53
C LEU A 50 -13.01 -0.56 -2.65
N ASP A 51 -13.91 -0.73 -3.63
CA ASP A 51 -15.02 0.18 -3.94
C ASP A 51 -14.53 1.60 -4.26
N THR A 52 -13.38 1.70 -4.93
CA THR A 52 -12.71 2.98 -5.22
C THR A 52 -13.20 3.62 -6.52
N THR A 53 -12.63 4.78 -6.81
CA THR A 53 -12.84 5.57 -8.02
C THR A 53 -11.50 6.04 -8.57
N ARG A 54 -11.47 6.46 -9.84
CA ARG A 54 -10.25 7.06 -10.43
C ARG A 54 -9.73 8.26 -9.64
N VAL A 55 -10.62 9.07 -9.07
CA VAL A 55 -10.25 10.23 -8.26
C VAL A 55 -9.46 9.81 -7.02
N GLU A 56 -9.91 8.74 -6.34
CA GLU A 56 -9.21 8.20 -5.17
C GLU A 56 -7.86 7.58 -5.56
N TRP A 57 -7.81 6.88 -6.70
CA TRP A 57 -6.55 6.40 -7.29
C TRP A 57 -5.55 7.53 -7.51
N ILE A 58 -5.96 8.63 -8.15
CA ILE A 58 -5.10 9.80 -8.39
C ILE A 58 -4.64 10.42 -7.07
N ALA A 59 -5.54 10.54 -6.09
CA ALA A 59 -5.19 11.05 -4.77
C ALA A 59 -4.14 10.19 -4.07
N VAL A 60 -4.24 8.85 -4.17
CA VAL A 60 -3.24 7.90 -3.66
C VAL A 60 -1.91 8.09 -4.37
N LEU A 61 -1.89 8.13 -5.70
CA LEU A 61 -0.64 8.26 -6.46
C LEU A 61 0.07 9.59 -6.19
N GLU A 62 -0.67 10.71 -6.12
CA GLU A 62 -0.13 12.02 -5.73
C GLU A 62 0.39 12.03 -4.29
N ARG A 63 -0.33 11.39 -3.36
CA ARG A 63 0.15 11.24 -1.98
C ARG A 63 1.47 10.50 -1.95
N LEU A 64 1.56 9.34 -2.60
CA LEU A 64 2.77 8.50 -2.62
C LEU A 64 3.95 9.25 -3.23
N ARG A 65 3.76 10.05 -4.27
CA ARG A 65 4.81 10.94 -4.81
C ARG A 65 5.35 11.95 -3.81
N ALA A 66 4.52 12.40 -2.88
CA ALA A 66 4.93 13.38 -1.87
C ALA A 66 5.64 12.75 -0.67
N VAL A 67 5.33 11.49 -0.33
CA VAL A 67 5.78 10.87 0.94
C VAL A 67 6.73 9.68 0.77
N ALA A 68 6.80 9.07 -0.41
CA ALA A 68 7.75 7.99 -0.68
C ALA A 68 9.17 8.56 -0.77
N ASP A 69 10.15 7.72 -0.45
CA ASP A 69 11.57 8.09 -0.59
C ASP A 69 11.94 8.22 -2.09
N GLU A 70 11.24 7.47 -2.93
CA GLU A 70 11.43 7.44 -4.38
C GLU A 70 10.16 6.95 -5.08
N THR A 71 9.90 7.44 -6.29
CA THR A 71 8.82 6.95 -7.15
C THR A 71 9.27 6.80 -8.59
N GLU A 72 8.81 5.76 -9.27
CA GLU A 72 9.04 5.52 -10.69
C GLU A 72 7.70 5.38 -11.42
N VAL A 73 7.64 5.90 -12.65
CA VAL A 73 6.49 5.71 -13.54
C VAL A 73 7.00 5.28 -14.91
N GLU A 74 6.47 4.16 -15.40
CA GLU A 74 6.83 3.65 -16.73
C GLU A 74 5.59 3.49 -17.61
N HIS A 75 5.70 3.92 -18.86
CA HIS A 75 4.69 3.69 -19.88
C HIS A 75 5.04 2.38 -20.64
N PRO A 76 4.08 1.45 -20.87
CA PRO A 76 4.33 0.14 -21.46
C PRO A 76 4.70 0.19 -22.95
N TYR A 77 4.60 1.35 -23.60
CA TYR A 77 5.06 1.55 -24.99
C TYR A 77 6.36 2.35 -25.06
N PRO A 78 7.54 1.71 -24.91
CA PRO A 78 8.83 2.40 -25.06
C PRO A 78 9.20 2.76 -26.51
N ARG A 79 8.39 2.38 -27.52
CA ARG A 79 8.78 2.42 -28.94
C ARG A 79 8.11 3.47 -29.82
N LEU A 80 7.33 4.43 -29.29
CA LEU A 80 6.70 5.45 -30.14
C LEU A 80 6.71 6.89 -29.63
N ASP A 81 7.30 7.24 -28.48
CA ASP A 81 7.31 8.65 -28.06
C ASP A 81 8.69 9.17 -27.63
N PRO A 82 9.32 10.09 -28.39
CA PRO A 82 10.53 10.79 -27.97
C PRO A 82 10.30 11.82 -26.85
N VAL A 83 9.06 12.02 -26.40
CA VAL A 83 8.70 12.89 -25.27
C VAL A 83 8.00 12.03 -24.22
N ARG A 84 8.77 11.41 -23.32
CA ARG A 84 8.17 10.84 -22.09
C ARG A 84 7.49 11.98 -21.32
N PRO A 85 6.16 11.95 -21.09
CA PRO A 85 5.49 12.95 -20.27
C PRO A 85 6.06 12.92 -18.85
N ALA A 86 6.00 14.04 -18.12
CA ALA A 86 6.34 14.01 -16.71
C ALA A 86 5.34 13.13 -15.94
N CYS A 87 5.70 12.64 -14.76
CA CYS A 87 4.80 11.80 -13.94
C CYS A 87 3.46 12.50 -13.64
N ALA A 88 3.48 13.81 -13.39
CA ALA A 88 2.27 14.60 -13.19
C ALA A 88 1.38 14.65 -14.43
N ASP A 89 1.99 14.64 -15.61
CA ASP A 89 1.26 14.64 -16.87
C ASP A 89 0.58 13.30 -17.08
N LEU A 90 1.21 12.16 -16.73
CA LEU A 90 0.61 10.84 -16.88
C LEU A 90 -0.64 10.65 -16.01
N PHE A 91 -0.63 11.14 -14.77
CA PHE A 91 -1.82 11.05 -13.91
C PHE A 91 -2.93 11.97 -14.41
N SER A 92 -2.59 13.16 -14.90
CA SER A 92 -3.56 14.10 -15.48
C SER A 92 -4.16 13.54 -16.77
N VAL A 93 -3.33 12.95 -17.64
CA VAL A 93 -3.77 12.28 -18.86
C VAL A 93 -4.72 11.14 -18.51
N TRP A 94 -4.38 10.30 -17.54
CA TRP A 94 -5.26 9.23 -17.10
C TRP A 94 -6.55 9.74 -16.45
N ALA A 95 -6.50 10.85 -15.69
CA ALA A 95 -7.66 11.49 -15.10
C ALA A 95 -8.69 11.95 -16.16
N ASP A 96 -8.20 12.50 -17.26
CA ASP A 96 -9.02 13.09 -18.32
C ASP A 96 -9.47 12.06 -19.38
N GLU A 97 -8.96 10.83 -19.30
CA GLU A 97 -9.27 9.81 -20.31
C GLU A 97 -10.70 9.26 -20.22
N PRO A 98 -11.36 9.02 -21.36
CA PRO A 98 -12.62 8.28 -21.36
C PRO A 98 -12.42 6.86 -20.82
N GLU A 99 -13.37 6.38 -20.01
CA GLU A 99 -13.40 4.98 -19.55
C GLU A 99 -13.18 4.02 -20.73
N GLY A 100 -12.23 3.08 -20.57
CA GLY A 100 -11.87 2.10 -21.59
C GLY A 100 -10.88 2.56 -22.66
N GLN A 101 -10.28 3.77 -22.57
CA GLN A 101 -9.28 4.25 -23.54
C GLN A 101 -7.80 4.13 -23.11
N GLY A 102 -7.53 3.78 -21.85
CA GLY A 102 -6.36 2.97 -21.48
C GLY A 102 -4.98 3.60 -21.61
N THR A 103 -4.73 4.76 -20.99
CA THR A 103 -3.39 5.15 -20.52
C THR A 103 -2.95 4.09 -19.54
N SER A 104 -2.19 3.15 -20.06
CA SER A 104 -1.55 2.11 -19.27
C SER A 104 -0.24 2.69 -18.77
N PHE A 105 -0.01 2.64 -17.46
CA PHE A 105 1.30 2.91 -16.88
C PHE A 105 1.50 1.98 -15.70
N SER A 106 2.75 1.71 -15.38
CA SER A 106 3.12 1.13 -14.09
C SER A 106 3.65 2.21 -13.18
N PHE A 107 3.28 2.14 -11.91
CA PHE A 107 3.77 3.01 -10.87
C PHE A 107 4.55 2.19 -9.84
N ARG A 108 5.66 2.75 -9.34
CA ARG A 108 6.40 2.19 -8.21
C ARG A 108 6.67 3.26 -7.17
N ALA A 109 6.60 2.89 -5.90
CA ALA A 109 7.01 3.75 -4.80
C ALA A 109 7.89 2.96 -3.81
N ARG A 110 8.91 3.62 -3.27
CA ARG A 110 9.83 3.05 -2.28
C ARG A 110 9.65 3.68 -0.90
N PHE A 111 9.56 2.84 0.12
CA PHE A 111 9.62 3.23 1.52
C PHE A 111 10.72 2.41 2.20
N GLY A 112 11.78 3.08 2.65
CA GLY A 112 13.01 2.44 3.09
C GLY A 112 13.61 1.58 1.96
N ALA A 113 13.72 0.27 2.19
CA ALA A 113 14.20 -0.69 1.22
C ALA A 113 13.09 -1.39 0.41
N VAL A 114 11.80 -1.17 0.76
CA VAL A 114 10.67 -1.91 0.19
C VAL A 114 10.07 -1.15 -0.99
N TRP A 115 9.91 -1.84 -2.11
CA TRP A 115 9.20 -1.32 -3.29
C TRP A 115 7.78 -1.86 -3.38
N PHE A 116 6.86 -0.98 -3.75
CA PHE A 116 5.47 -1.29 -4.03
C PHE A 116 5.21 -1.00 -5.51
N PHE A 117 4.51 -1.89 -6.19
CA PHE A 117 4.24 -1.82 -7.62
C PHE A 117 2.74 -1.82 -7.90
N ALA A 118 2.27 -0.95 -8.78
CA ALA A 118 0.87 -0.90 -9.21
C ALA A 118 0.74 -0.82 -10.73
N LEU A 119 -0.35 -1.40 -11.23
CA LEU A 119 -0.90 -1.21 -12.56
C LEU A 119 -2.33 -0.69 -12.41
N PRO A 120 -2.59 0.61 -12.58
CA PRO A 120 -3.93 1.18 -12.41
C PRO A 120 -4.85 0.80 -13.58
N CYS A 121 -5.34 -0.44 -13.58
CA CYS A 121 -6.15 -1.02 -14.65
C CYS A 121 -7.64 -1.19 -14.28
N ASP A 122 -7.95 -1.23 -12.99
CA ASP A 122 -9.30 -1.28 -12.44
C ASP A 122 -9.53 -0.04 -11.58
N GLU A 123 -10.62 0.68 -11.80
CA GLU A 123 -10.93 1.90 -11.05
C GLU A 123 -11.64 1.60 -9.74
N GLU A 124 -12.35 0.47 -9.68
CA GLU A 124 -13.13 0.01 -8.53
C GLU A 124 -12.22 -0.60 -7.45
N GLU A 125 -10.96 -0.85 -7.78
CA GLU A 125 -9.96 -1.40 -6.87
C GLU A 125 -8.58 -0.72 -7.03
N ILE A 126 -8.04 -0.24 -5.91
CA ILE A 126 -6.63 0.16 -5.83
C ILE A 126 -5.81 -1.04 -5.40
N GLU A 127 -4.86 -1.47 -6.23
CA GLU A 127 -3.99 -2.62 -5.96
C GLU A 127 -2.51 -2.26 -6.11
N PHE A 128 -1.73 -2.58 -5.07
CA PHE A 128 -0.28 -2.56 -5.10
C PHE A 128 0.27 -3.92 -4.66
N SER A 129 1.24 -4.45 -5.38
CA SER A 129 1.95 -5.66 -4.99
C SER A 129 3.28 -5.33 -4.32
N VAL A 130 3.65 -6.14 -3.32
CA VAL A 130 4.95 -6.11 -2.65
C VAL A 130 5.54 -7.53 -2.63
N TRP A 131 6.83 -7.61 -2.94
CA TRP A 131 7.59 -8.85 -2.88
C TRP A 131 8.00 -9.16 -1.45
N PRO A 132 7.72 -10.36 -0.91
CA PRO A 132 8.17 -10.75 0.41
C PRO A 132 9.68 -10.66 0.62
N GLU A 133 10.47 -10.89 -0.44
CA GLU A 133 11.93 -10.77 -0.37
C GLU A 133 12.42 -9.34 -0.09
N ASP A 134 11.59 -8.33 -0.32
CA ASP A 134 11.93 -6.94 0.03
C ASP A 134 11.65 -6.65 1.53
N VAL A 135 10.83 -7.48 2.19
CA VAL A 135 10.45 -7.35 3.60
C VAL A 135 11.33 -8.27 4.46
N LEU A 136 12.58 -7.84 4.66
CA LEU A 136 13.60 -8.70 5.28
C LEU A 136 13.61 -8.70 6.81
N ASP A 137 13.20 -7.59 7.40
CA ASP A 137 13.29 -7.32 8.84
C ASP A 137 12.16 -6.39 9.32
N GLY A 138 12.23 -5.97 10.58
CA GLY A 138 11.26 -5.04 11.16
C GLY A 138 11.21 -3.68 10.46
N ALA A 139 12.30 -3.19 9.86
CA ALA A 139 12.24 -1.94 9.10
C ALA A 139 11.42 -2.11 7.82
N GLY A 140 11.54 -3.27 7.16
CA GLY A 140 10.69 -3.65 6.04
C GLY A 140 9.21 -3.71 6.42
N VAL A 141 8.88 -4.35 7.56
CA VAL A 141 7.49 -4.40 8.04
C VAL A 141 6.96 -3.00 8.34
N ALA A 142 7.76 -2.14 8.98
CA ALA A 142 7.37 -0.76 9.26
C ALA A 142 7.10 0.04 7.97
N ALA A 143 7.89 -0.20 6.92
CA ALA A 143 7.65 0.40 5.61
C ALA A 143 6.30 -0.03 5.01
N VAL A 144 5.94 -1.32 5.09
CA VAL A 144 4.63 -1.81 4.63
C VAL A 144 3.49 -1.22 5.44
N LEU A 145 3.60 -1.16 6.77
CA LEU A 145 2.59 -0.55 7.62
C LEU A 145 2.41 0.94 7.31
N ARG A 146 3.50 1.68 7.12
CA ARG A 146 3.45 3.08 6.69
C ARG A 146 2.77 3.20 5.33
N PHE A 147 3.13 2.36 4.36
CA PHE A 147 2.51 2.38 3.04
C PHE A 147 0.98 2.14 3.12
N LEU A 148 0.53 1.14 3.87
CA LEU A 148 -0.90 0.85 4.11
C LEU A 148 -1.65 2.07 4.64
N VAL A 149 -1.05 2.77 5.62
CA VAL A 149 -1.63 3.98 6.22
C VAL A 149 -1.73 5.10 5.20
N GLU A 150 -0.67 5.35 4.42
CA GLU A 150 -0.64 6.43 3.42
C GLU A 150 -1.68 6.19 2.31
N VAL A 151 -1.82 4.95 1.84
CA VAL A 151 -2.83 4.55 0.86
C VAL A 151 -4.24 4.75 1.41
N ALA A 152 -4.53 4.21 2.61
CA ALA A 152 -5.85 4.33 3.24
C ALA A 152 -6.23 5.79 3.53
N THR A 153 -5.26 6.58 3.98
CA THR A 153 -5.47 8.01 4.27
C THR A 153 -5.77 8.77 2.98
N ALA A 154 -5.04 8.52 1.90
CA ALA A 154 -5.29 9.23 0.64
C ALA A 154 -6.59 8.80 -0.06
N SER A 155 -6.96 7.52 0.04
CA SER A 155 -8.23 7.02 -0.50
C SER A 155 -9.43 7.27 0.42
N GLN A 156 -9.19 7.67 1.68
CA GLN A 156 -10.21 7.77 2.73
C GLN A 156 -11.00 6.45 2.94
N ARG A 157 -10.34 5.32 2.69
CA ARG A 157 -10.92 3.97 2.77
C ARG A 157 -9.98 2.99 3.44
N GLY A 158 -10.55 1.90 3.95
CA GLY A 158 -9.76 0.83 4.55
C GLY A 158 -8.78 0.21 3.55
N SER A 159 -7.52 0.04 3.94
CA SER A 159 -6.53 -0.70 3.16
C SER A 159 -6.27 -2.07 3.77
N LEU A 160 -6.07 -3.06 2.91
CA LEU A 160 -5.97 -4.47 3.27
C LEU A 160 -4.68 -5.04 2.68
N LEU A 161 -3.85 -5.70 3.49
CA LEU A 161 -2.81 -6.59 3.04
C LEU A 161 -3.37 -8.01 2.95
N THR A 162 -3.20 -8.65 1.80
CA THR A 162 -3.70 -9.98 1.50
C THR A 162 -2.61 -10.82 0.82
N GLY A 163 -2.81 -12.13 0.70
CA GLY A 163 -2.02 -12.94 -0.22
C GLY A 163 -2.35 -12.59 -1.67
N GLU A 164 -1.42 -12.83 -2.60
CA GLU A 164 -1.61 -12.56 -4.03
C GLU A 164 -2.84 -13.29 -4.60
N VAL A 165 -3.71 -12.54 -5.28
CA VAL A 165 -4.82 -13.10 -6.05
C VAL A 165 -5.06 -12.31 -7.34
N VAL A 166 -5.51 -12.97 -8.40
CA VAL A 166 -5.80 -12.29 -9.68
C VAL A 166 -7.02 -11.36 -9.57
N ARG A 167 -7.95 -11.69 -8.68
CA ARG A 167 -9.12 -10.88 -8.33
C ARG A 167 -9.40 -11.06 -6.86
N TYR A 168 -9.73 -9.98 -6.16
CA TYR A 168 -10.11 -10.07 -4.77
C TYR A 168 -11.36 -10.93 -4.57
N ASP A 169 -11.28 -11.87 -3.64
CA ASP A 169 -12.42 -12.64 -3.12
C ASP A 169 -12.64 -12.22 -1.66
N PRO A 170 -13.83 -11.74 -1.27
CA PRO A 170 -14.14 -11.40 0.13
C PRO A 170 -13.92 -12.53 1.14
N GLY A 171 -13.83 -13.78 0.69
CA GLY A 171 -13.47 -14.94 1.52
C GLY A 171 -11.96 -15.06 1.81
N MET A 172 -11.11 -14.26 1.18
CA MET A 172 -9.66 -14.28 1.39
C MET A 172 -9.29 -13.75 2.77
N PRO A 173 -8.35 -14.40 3.48
CA PRO A 173 -7.85 -13.88 4.73
C PRO A 173 -7.14 -12.54 4.55
N THR A 174 -7.66 -11.50 5.20
CA THR A 174 -6.91 -10.27 5.42
C THR A 174 -5.80 -10.53 6.43
N LEU A 175 -4.56 -10.26 6.04
CA LEU A 175 -3.39 -10.45 6.90
C LEU A 175 -3.18 -9.24 7.81
N ILE A 176 -3.30 -8.04 7.23
CA ILE A 176 -3.21 -6.76 7.93
C ILE A 176 -4.29 -5.84 7.35
N SER A 177 -4.94 -5.02 8.18
CA SER A 177 -5.85 -3.99 7.71
C SER A 177 -5.59 -2.68 8.42
N HIS A 178 -5.78 -1.55 7.73
CA HIS A 178 -5.83 -0.23 8.35
C HIS A 178 -7.15 0.46 8.02
N ASP A 179 -7.83 0.98 9.04
CA ASP A 179 -9.02 1.82 8.89
C ASP A 179 -8.64 3.29 9.12
N PRO A 180 -8.74 4.17 8.09
CA PRO A 180 -8.33 5.56 8.23
C PRO A 180 -9.30 6.39 9.08
N VAL A 181 -10.54 5.93 9.31
CA VAL A 181 -11.52 6.65 10.15
C VAL A 181 -11.18 6.51 11.62
N THR A 182 -10.85 5.30 12.05
CA THR A 182 -10.48 5.00 13.44
C THR A 182 -8.98 5.14 13.70
N GLY A 183 -8.17 5.12 12.64
CA GLY A 183 -6.71 5.09 12.73
C GLY A 183 -6.16 3.76 13.25
N ILE A 184 -6.99 2.71 13.29
CA ILE A 184 -6.62 1.41 13.86
C ILE A 184 -6.02 0.52 12.77
N THR A 185 -4.83 -0.01 13.07
CA THR A 185 -4.24 -1.12 12.31
C THR A 185 -4.47 -2.43 13.05
N SER A 186 -4.95 -3.46 12.33
CA SER A 186 -5.20 -4.81 12.83
C SER A 186 -4.43 -5.84 12.02
N HIS A 187 -4.14 -6.99 12.64
CA HIS A 187 -3.52 -8.16 12.02
C HIS A 187 -4.16 -9.45 12.57
N ILE A 188 -3.99 -10.56 11.84
CA ILE A 188 -4.43 -11.90 12.28
C ILE A 188 -3.47 -12.56 13.27
#